data_AF-A0A427AKD4-F1
#
_entry.id   AF-A0A427AKD4-F1
#
_cell.length_a   1.000
_cell.length_b   1.000
_cell.length_c   1.000
_cell.angle_alpha   90.00
_cell.angle_beta   90.00
_cell.angle_gamma   90.00
#
_symmetry.space_group_name_H-M   'P 1'
#
loop_
_entity.id
_entity.type
_entity.pdbx_description
1 polymer ?
#
loop_
_entity_poly.entity_id
_entity_poly.type
_entity_poly.pdbx_seq_one_letter_code
_entity_poly.pdbx_strand_id
1 'polypeptide(L)'
;MRSAVSSLGWGAGGLLLLACAVWALNWAWWRPRRQERALRSQGLHGTPYRLLRGDLKEDARLLAEARSKPMPLSHHIIHRVAPLLHAAMSEFATGVLSYEGEKWAKHRRILNPAFHLEKLKRMLPAFSVCCSDLVSRWEKLVGPEGSCEFDVWPELQNFTGDVISRAAFGSSYEEGRRIFELQAEIAELIIQTGKTAVYVPGYRSAPL
;
A
#
# COMPACT_ATOMS: atom_id res chain seq x y z
N MET A 1 6.85 -59.80 3.92
CA MET A 1 7.46 -58.47 3.63
C MET A 1 6.50 -57.41 3.06
N ARG A 2 5.27 -57.73 2.62
CA ARG A 2 4.32 -56.70 2.09
C ARG A 2 3.50 -55.96 3.17
N SER A 3 3.37 -56.50 4.38
CA SER A 3 2.57 -55.90 5.47
C SER A 3 3.31 -54.85 6.31
N ALA A 4 4.65 -54.84 6.29
CA ALA A 4 5.45 -53.85 7.02
C ALA A 4 5.59 -52.52 6.27
N VAL A 5 5.47 -52.55 4.93
CA VAL A 5 5.56 -51.34 4.09
C VAL A 5 4.25 -50.55 4.12
N SER A 6 3.11 -51.22 4.27
CA SER A 6 1.81 -50.53 4.39
C SER A 6 1.64 -49.82 5.74
N SER A 7 2.10 -50.39 6.85
CA SER A 7 1.96 -49.77 8.19
C SER A 7 2.80 -48.49 8.35
N LEU A 8 3.97 -48.40 7.71
CA LEU A 8 4.79 -47.18 7.67
C LEU A 8 4.15 -46.04 6.86
N GLY A 9 3.41 -46.36 5.79
CA GLY A 9 2.73 -45.36 4.97
C GLY A 9 1.57 -44.65 5.68
N TRP A 10 0.81 -45.37 6.50
CA TRP A 10 -0.26 -44.78 7.32
C TRP A 10 0.27 -43.91 8.46
N GLY A 11 1.41 -44.29 9.06
CA GLY A 11 2.07 -43.49 10.10
C GLY A 11 2.58 -42.14 9.57
N ALA A 12 3.23 -42.14 8.40
CA ALA A 12 3.69 -40.92 7.75
C ALA A 12 2.54 -40.04 7.26
N GLY A 13 1.50 -40.63 6.66
CA GLY A 13 0.30 -39.90 6.24
C GLY A 13 -0.47 -39.27 7.41
N GLY A 14 -0.58 -39.99 8.53
CA GLY A 14 -1.19 -39.47 9.76
C GLY A 14 -0.41 -38.32 10.37
N LEU A 15 0.92 -38.40 10.39
CA LEU A 15 1.78 -37.31 10.86
C LEU A 15 1.66 -36.06 9.97
N LEU A 16 1.59 -36.25 8.65
CA LEU A 16 1.43 -35.16 7.69
C LEU A 16 0.08 -34.47 7.85
N LEU A 17 -1.00 -35.23 8.03
CA LEU A 17 -2.34 -34.69 8.28
C LEU A 17 -2.42 -33.93 9.60
N LEU A 18 -1.80 -34.44 10.67
CA LEU A 18 -1.68 -33.73 11.95
C LEU A 18 -0.87 -32.44 11.80
N ALA A 19 0.25 -32.47 11.08
CA ALA A 19 1.05 -31.29 10.80
C ALA A 19 0.26 -30.24 9.99
N CYS A 20 -0.47 -30.66 8.95
CA CYS A 20 -1.37 -29.80 8.19
C CYS A 20 -2.50 -29.23 9.06
N ALA A 21 -3.08 -30.03 9.94
CA ALA A 21 -4.15 -29.58 10.85
C ALA A 21 -3.62 -28.57 11.88
N VAL A 22 -2.44 -28.81 12.46
CA VAL A 22 -1.78 -27.87 13.38
C VAL A 22 -1.37 -26.60 12.65
N TRP A 23 -0.82 -26.72 11.44
CA TRP A 23 -0.46 -25.57 10.61
C TRP A 23 -1.71 -24.75 10.25
N ALA A 24 -2.79 -25.41 9.82
CA ALA A 24 -4.06 -24.77 9.49
C ALA A 24 -4.71 -24.13 10.71
N LEU A 25 -4.71 -24.78 11.89
CA LEU A 25 -5.23 -24.21 13.13
C LEU A 25 -4.39 -23.01 13.60
N ASN A 26 -3.06 -23.12 13.48
CA ASN A 26 -2.15 -22.04 13.81
C ASN A 26 -2.35 -20.83 12.88
N TRP A 27 -2.51 -21.08 11.58
CA TRP A 27 -2.73 -20.06 10.57
C TRP A 27 -4.14 -19.43 10.66
N ALA A 28 -5.18 -20.26 10.77
CA ALA A 28 -6.58 -19.82 10.75
C ALA A 28 -7.07 -19.25 12.09
N TRP A 29 -6.41 -19.54 13.21
CA TRP A 29 -6.94 -19.14 14.53
C TRP A 29 -5.91 -18.47 15.43
N TRP A 30 -4.70 -19.02 15.57
CA TRP A 30 -3.73 -18.51 16.55
C TRP A 30 -2.95 -17.29 16.08
N ARG A 31 -2.42 -17.28 14.86
CA ARG A 31 -1.78 -16.10 14.27
C ARG A 31 -2.67 -14.85 14.29
N PRO A 32 -3.90 -14.89 13.75
CA PRO A 32 -4.75 -13.70 13.70
C PRO A 32 -5.12 -13.18 15.10
N ARG A 33 -5.44 -14.05 16.06
CA ARG A 33 -5.73 -13.63 17.45
C ARG A 33 -4.52 -13.05 18.18
N ARG A 34 -3.32 -13.54 17.89
CA ARG A 34 -2.09 -12.99 18.48
C ARG A 34 -1.79 -11.60 17.93
N GLN A 35 -1.97 -11.42 16.63
CA GLN A 35 -1.87 -10.11 15.97
C GLN A 35 -2.92 -9.15 16.55
N GLU A 36 -4.21 -9.54 16.61
CA GLU A 36 -5.30 -8.72 17.17
C GLU A 36 -4.99 -8.24 18.61
N ARG A 37 -4.45 -9.12 19.47
CA ARG A 37 -4.06 -8.74 20.85
C ARG A 37 -2.90 -7.74 20.88
N ALA A 38 -1.89 -7.93 20.04
CA ALA A 38 -0.74 -7.02 19.96
C ALA A 38 -1.19 -5.64 19.47
N LEU A 39 -2.05 -5.60 18.46
CA LEU A 39 -2.57 -4.37 17.86
C LEU A 39 -3.46 -3.59 18.83
N ARG A 40 -4.30 -4.29 19.61
CA ARG A 40 -5.09 -3.66 20.70
C ARG A 40 -4.23 -3.08 21.81
N SER A 41 -3.11 -3.73 22.13
CA SER A 41 -2.17 -3.17 23.13
C SER A 41 -1.47 -1.90 22.66
N GLN A 42 -1.44 -1.65 21.35
CA GLN A 42 -0.92 -0.42 20.74
C GLN A 42 -1.99 0.68 20.61
N GLY A 43 -3.19 0.49 21.18
CA GLY A 43 -4.29 1.46 21.16
C GLY A 43 -5.10 1.47 19.86
N LEU A 44 -4.84 0.54 18.96
CA LEU A 44 -5.51 0.48 17.66
C LEU A 44 -6.71 -0.50 17.74
N HIS A 45 -7.91 0.07 17.76
CA HIS A 45 -9.16 -0.65 17.95
C HIS A 45 -9.86 -0.94 16.62
N GLY A 46 -9.72 -2.17 16.09
CA GLY A 46 -10.48 -2.66 14.93
C GLY A 46 -11.64 -3.60 15.30
N THR A 47 -12.39 -4.08 14.29
CA THR A 47 -13.45 -5.10 14.43
C THR A 47 -12.94 -6.44 15.02
N PRO A 48 -13.80 -7.36 15.48
CA PRO A 48 -13.34 -8.69 15.92
C PRO A 48 -13.16 -9.68 14.75
N TYR A 49 -12.17 -10.58 14.86
CA TYR A 49 -11.88 -11.62 13.86
C TYR A 49 -13.08 -12.55 13.56
N ARG A 50 -13.38 -12.80 12.28
CA ARG A 50 -14.42 -13.76 11.81
C ARG A 50 -13.93 -14.64 10.66
N LEU A 51 -13.63 -15.90 10.95
CA LEU A 51 -13.13 -16.90 10.00
C LEU A 51 -14.10 -17.17 8.83
N LEU A 52 -13.58 -17.21 7.60
CA LEU A 52 -14.21 -17.61 6.31
C LEU A 52 -15.46 -16.85 5.85
N ARG A 53 -16.19 -16.15 6.73
CA ARG A 53 -17.46 -15.47 6.45
C ARG A 53 -17.36 -13.93 6.48
N GLY A 54 -16.15 -13.38 6.69
CA GLY A 54 -15.87 -11.97 7.02
C GLY A 54 -16.10 -10.92 5.91
N ASP A 55 -15.24 -9.89 5.90
CA ASP A 55 -15.40 -8.62 5.15
C ASP A 55 -15.63 -8.76 3.64
N LEU A 56 -15.19 -9.85 3.00
CA LEU A 56 -15.33 -10.06 1.55
C LEU A 56 -16.78 -10.01 1.04
N LYS A 57 -17.72 -10.53 1.83
CA LYS A 57 -19.13 -10.49 1.45
C LYS A 57 -19.69 -9.08 1.58
N GLU A 58 -19.25 -8.35 2.60
CA GLU A 58 -19.63 -6.94 2.80
C GLU A 58 -18.96 -6.05 1.75
N ASP A 59 -17.73 -6.36 1.34
CA ASP A 59 -17.03 -5.67 0.25
C ASP A 59 -17.70 -5.92 -1.10
N ALA A 60 -18.04 -7.17 -1.41
CA ALA A 60 -18.79 -7.50 -2.62
C ALA A 60 -20.14 -6.77 -2.65
N ARG A 61 -20.80 -6.63 -1.48
CA ARG A 61 -22.02 -5.84 -1.32
C ARG A 61 -21.78 -4.34 -1.52
N LEU A 62 -20.74 -3.76 -0.90
CA LEU A 62 -20.38 -2.36 -1.05
C LEU A 62 -19.98 -2.02 -2.49
N LEU A 63 -19.24 -2.91 -3.15
CA LEU A 63 -18.90 -2.80 -4.57
C LEU A 63 -20.14 -2.89 -5.46
N ALA A 64 -21.07 -3.82 -5.18
CA ALA A 64 -22.33 -3.93 -5.92
C ALA A 64 -23.21 -2.69 -5.74
N GLU A 65 -23.32 -2.15 -4.52
CA GLU A 65 -24.05 -0.92 -4.23
C GLU A 65 -23.36 0.32 -4.80
N ALA A 66 -22.02 0.34 -4.79
CA ALA A 66 -21.22 1.37 -5.42
C ALA A 66 -21.42 1.39 -6.94
N ARG A 67 -21.53 0.22 -7.57
CA ARG A 67 -21.73 0.09 -9.03
C ARG A 67 -23.18 0.28 -9.46
N SER A 68 -24.16 0.09 -8.57
CA SER A 68 -25.58 0.25 -8.90
C SER A 68 -26.04 1.70 -9.03
N LYS A 69 -25.29 2.66 -8.47
CA LYS A 69 -25.58 4.09 -8.58
C LYS A 69 -24.78 4.68 -9.75
N PRO A 70 -25.37 5.54 -10.61
CA PRO A 70 -24.67 6.15 -11.74
C PRO A 70 -23.48 6.97 -11.27
N MET A 71 -22.37 6.93 -12.02
CA MET A 71 -21.12 7.58 -11.64
C MET A 71 -21.23 9.10 -11.85
N PRO A 72 -21.20 9.92 -10.79
CA PRO A 72 -21.09 11.36 -10.97
C PRO A 72 -19.70 11.71 -11.50
N LEU A 73 -19.60 12.75 -12.34
CA LEU A 73 -18.33 13.36 -12.74
C LEU A 73 -17.72 14.14 -11.56
N SER A 74 -17.33 13.42 -10.52
CA SER A 74 -16.70 13.99 -9.32
C SER A 74 -15.34 13.34 -9.08
N HIS A 75 -14.54 13.98 -8.23
CA HIS A 75 -13.22 13.52 -7.84
C HIS A 75 -13.27 12.36 -6.82
N HIS A 76 -14.46 11.92 -6.41
CA HIS A 76 -14.66 10.86 -5.42
C HIS A 76 -14.80 9.49 -6.08
N ILE A 77 -13.74 9.03 -6.75
CA ILE A 77 -13.75 7.76 -7.52
C ILE A 77 -13.24 6.59 -6.65
N ILE A 78 -12.32 6.87 -5.73
CA ILE A 78 -11.57 5.81 -5.02
C ILE A 78 -12.48 4.95 -4.13
N HIS A 79 -13.45 5.54 -3.42
CA HIS A 79 -14.38 4.78 -2.59
C HIS A 79 -15.30 3.84 -3.41
N ARG A 80 -15.46 4.08 -4.71
CA ARG A 80 -16.25 3.24 -5.62
C ARG A 80 -15.41 2.14 -6.26
N VAL A 81 -14.18 2.45 -6.66
CA VAL A 81 -13.28 1.53 -7.37
C VAL A 81 -12.58 0.58 -6.40
N ALA A 82 -12.17 1.10 -5.25
CA ALA A 82 -11.41 0.37 -4.24
C ALA A 82 -11.84 0.82 -2.82
N PRO A 83 -13.05 0.45 -2.36
CA PRO A 83 -13.57 0.85 -1.04
C PRO A 83 -12.63 0.43 0.10
N LEU A 84 -11.93 -0.70 -0.05
CA LEU A 84 -10.92 -1.17 0.90
C LEU A 84 -9.69 -0.26 0.99
N LEU A 85 -9.20 0.19 -0.17
CA LEU A 85 -8.09 1.14 -0.22
C LEU A 85 -8.51 2.48 0.40
N HIS A 86 -9.76 2.92 0.14
CA HIS A 86 -10.29 4.13 0.74
C HIS A 86 -10.41 4.03 2.27
N ALA A 87 -10.94 2.91 2.80
CA ALA A 87 -11.05 2.67 4.23
C ALA A 87 -9.67 2.68 4.91
N ALA A 88 -8.71 1.92 4.37
CA ALA A 88 -7.34 1.90 4.88
C ALA A 88 -6.70 3.30 4.81
N MET A 89 -6.81 4.01 3.69
CA MET A 89 -6.27 5.37 3.58
C MET A 89 -6.93 6.36 4.54
N SER A 90 -8.23 6.20 4.85
CA SER A 90 -8.93 7.09 5.79
C SER A 90 -8.43 6.97 7.22
N GLU A 91 -7.90 5.81 7.60
CA GLU A 91 -7.31 5.56 8.92
C GLU A 91 -5.86 6.05 9.00
N PHE A 92 -5.06 5.83 7.95
CA PHE A 92 -3.63 6.15 7.97
C PHE A 92 -3.27 7.54 7.43
N ALA A 93 -4.16 8.19 6.68
CA ALA A 93 -3.91 9.49 6.07
C ALA A 93 -5.11 10.44 6.22
N THR A 94 -4.95 11.49 7.03
CA THR A 94 -5.91 12.60 7.11
C THR A 94 -5.49 13.73 6.17
N GLY A 95 -6.36 14.09 5.22
CA GLY A 95 -6.04 15.16 4.26
C GLY A 95 -6.92 15.18 3.03
N VAL A 96 -6.46 15.85 1.97
CA VAL A 96 -7.21 16.01 0.70
C VAL A 96 -7.54 14.66 0.03
N LEU A 97 -6.78 13.60 0.34
CA LEU A 97 -7.03 12.24 -0.16
C LEU A 97 -8.20 11.54 0.54
N SER A 98 -8.53 11.91 1.78
CA SER A 98 -9.58 11.27 2.59
C SER A 98 -10.76 12.18 2.92
N TYR A 99 -10.61 13.50 2.85
CA TYR A 99 -11.70 14.44 3.10
C TYR A 99 -12.74 14.44 2.00
N GLU A 100 -13.98 14.75 2.38
CA GLU A 100 -15.13 14.84 1.48
C GLU A 100 -15.86 16.18 1.63
N GLY A 101 -16.70 16.50 0.63
CA GLY A 101 -17.59 17.67 0.63
C GLY A 101 -16.89 19.00 0.91
N GLU A 102 -17.49 19.80 1.79
CA GLU A 102 -16.98 21.12 2.18
C GLU A 102 -15.58 21.08 2.79
N LYS A 103 -15.26 20.01 3.53
CA LYS A 103 -13.93 19.86 4.16
C LYS A 103 -12.86 19.67 3.09
N TRP A 104 -13.13 18.86 2.08
CA TRP A 104 -12.25 18.71 0.92
C TRP A 104 -12.13 20.01 0.13
N ALA A 105 -13.25 20.66 -0.17
CA ALA A 105 -13.29 21.89 -0.95
C ALA A 105 -12.45 23.00 -0.29
N LYS A 106 -12.56 23.15 1.03
CA LYS A 106 -11.77 24.08 1.82
C LYS A 106 -10.26 23.79 1.72
N HIS A 107 -9.84 22.53 1.93
CA HIS A 107 -8.42 22.18 1.90
C HIS A 107 -7.83 22.28 0.49
N ARG A 108 -8.59 21.89 -0.53
CA ARG A 108 -8.13 22.03 -1.92
C ARG A 108 -8.03 23.49 -2.35
N ARG A 109 -8.93 24.35 -1.89
CA ARG A 109 -8.83 25.80 -2.14
C ARG A 109 -7.56 26.41 -1.54
N ILE A 110 -7.10 25.90 -0.39
CA ILE A 110 -5.84 26.33 0.24
C ILE A 110 -4.63 25.83 -0.56
N LEU A 111 -4.70 24.61 -1.10
CA LEU A 111 -3.60 23.98 -1.83
C LEU A 111 -3.43 24.53 -3.26
N ASN A 112 -4.53 24.74 -3.99
CA ASN A 112 -4.53 25.09 -5.42
C ASN A 112 -3.60 26.27 -5.81
N PRO A 113 -3.48 27.37 -5.04
CA PRO A 113 -2.60 28.47 -5.38
C PRO A 113 -1.13 28.09 -5.55
N ALA A 114 -0.65 27.06 -4.84
CA ALA A 114 0.72 26.56 -4.97
C ALA A 114 0.97 25.90 -6.33
N PHE A 115 -0.08 25.42 -6.99
CA PHE A 115 -0.05 24.75 -8.29
C PHE A 115 -0.56 25.63 -9.44
N HIS A 116 -0.69 26.95 -9.22
CA HIS A 116 -0.96 27.88 -10.30
C HIS A 116 0.25 28.00 -11.24
N LEU A 117 -0.01 28.24 -12.53
CA LEU A 117 1.02 28.30 -13.57
C LEU A 117 2.21 29.20 -13.21
N GLU A 118 1.95 30.38 -12.65
CA GLU A 118 3.01 31.32 -12.25
C GLU A 118 3.89 30.82 -11.09
N LYS A 119 3.38 29.92 -10.25
CA LYS A 119 4.16 29.24 -9.22
C LYS A 119 4.92 28.05 -9.81
N LEU A 120 4.27 27.27 -10.68
CA LEU A 120 4.89 26.16 -11.40
C LEU A 120 6.08 26.60 -12.25
N LYS A 121 5.98 27.75 -12.93
CA LYS A 121 7.10 28.34 -13.70
C LYS A 121 8.34 28.56 -12.84
N ARG A 122 8.17 28.88 -11.55
CA ARG A 122 9.29 29.08 -10.61
C ARG A 122 9.95 27.78 -10.18
N MET A 123 9.27 26.65 -10.34
CA MET A 123 9.79 25.30 -10.04
C MET A 123 10.58 24.71 -11.23
N LEU A 124 10.38 25.22 -12.46
CA LEU A 124 11.05 24.73 -13.66
C LEU A 124 12.58 24.66 -13.58
N PRO A 125 13.29 25.65 -13.00
CA PRO A 125 14.73 25.55 -12.85
C PRO A 125 15.14 24.34 -12.00
N ALA A 126 14.43 24.07 -10.90
CA ALA A 126 14.70 22.90 -10.07
C ALA A 126 14.48 21.59 -10.86
N PHE A 127 13.41 21.51 -11.63
CA PHE A 127 13.13 20.34 -12.49
C PHE A 127 14.23 20.13 -13.53
N SER A 128 14.68 21.21 -14.18
CA SER A 128 15.75 21.15 -15.16
C SER A 128 17.04 20.62 -14.55
N VAL A 129 17.42 21.09 -13.35
CA VAL A 129 18.63 20.59 -12.67
C VAL A 129 18.46 19.11 -12.31
N CYS A 130 17.30 18.69 -11.79
CA CYS A 130 17.04 17.27 -11.52
C CYS A 130 17.16 16.40 -12.78
N CYS A 131 16.63 16.85 -13.92
CA CYS A 131 16.73 16.11 -15.18
C CYS A 131 18.19 15.99 -15.66
N SER A 132 18.94 17.08 -15.60
CA SER A 132 20.37 17.07 -15.97
C SER A 132 21.19 16.15 -15.08
N ASP A 133 20.93 16.15 -13.77
CA ASP A 133 21.60 15.26 -12.82
C ASP A 133 21.28 13.78 -13.12
N LEU A 134 20.02 13.46 -13.40
CA LEU A 134 19.59 12.10 -13.77
C LEU A 134 20.32 11.62 -15.04
N VAL A 135 20.30 12.43 -16.10
CA VAL A 135 20.98 12.10 -17.36
C VAL A 135 22.48 11.92 -17.14
N SER A 136 23.13 12.82 -16.40
CA SER A 136 24.56 12.70 -16.10
C SER A 136 24.91 11.43 -15.30
N ARG A 137 24.02 10.98 -14.40
CA ARG A 137 24.20 9.70 -13.70
C ARG A 137 24.08 8.52 -14.67
N TRP A 138 23.08 8.53 -15.55
CA TRP A 138 22.87 7.45 -16.51
C TRP A 138 23.99 7.38 -17.55
N GLU A 139 24.48 8.51 -18.04
CA GLU A 139 25.67 8.58 -18.92
C GLU A 139 26.90 7.94 -18.28
N LYS A 140 27.08 8.07 -16.96
CA LYS A 140 28.18 7.41 -16.24
C LYS A 140 27.99 5.89 -16.10
N LEU A 141 26.75 5.41 -16.11
CA LEU A 141 26.43 3.98 -16.06
C LEU A 141 26.62 3.32 -17.43
N VAL A 142 26.40 4.07 -18.51
CA VAL A 142 26.72 3.64 -19.87
C VAL A 142 28.24 3.73 -20.05
N GLY A 143 28.92 2.64 -19.69
CA GLY A 143 30.37 2.51 -19.88
C GLY A 143 30.80 2.53 -21.37
N PRO A 144 32.06 2.20 -21.67
CA PRO A 144 32.61 2.29 -23.03
C PRO A 144 31.91 1.40 -24.07
N GLU A 145 31.09 0.44 -23.63
CA GLU A 145 30.30 -0.46 -24.48
C GLU A 145 29.06 0.20 -25.10
N GLY A 146 28.77 1.46 -24.74
CA GLY A 146 27.75 2.30 -25.40
C GLY A 146 26.30 1.93 -25.07
N SER A 147 26.06 0.88 -24.29
CA SER A 147 24.73 0.52 -23.78
C SER A 147 24.84 -0.23 -22.44
N CYS A 148 23.83 -0.11 -21.58
CA CYS A 148 23.69 -0.90 -20.37
C CYS A 148 22.21 -1.23 -20.09
N GLU A 149 21.96 -2.38 -19.47
CA GLU A 149 20.64 -2.75 -18.96
C GLU A 149 20.61 -2.48 -17.44
N PHE A 150 19.58 -1.77 -16.97
CA PHE A 150 19.39 -1.51 -15.55
C PHE A 150 17.92 -1.31 -15.21
N ASP A 151 17.58 -1.50 -13.93
CA ASP A 151 16.24 -1.27 -13.42
C ASP A 151 15.96 0.24 -13.26
N VAL A 152 14.97 0.74 -14.00
CA VAL A 152 14.56 2.14 -13.99
C VAL A 152 13.68 2.49 -12.79
N TRP A 153 13.07 1.49 -12.13
CA TRP A 153 12.09 1.75 -11.07
C TRP A 153 12.67 2.51 -9.86
N PRO A 154 13.82 2.10 -9.28
CA PRO A 154 14.45 2.85 -8.19
C PRO A 154 14.91 4.24 -8.63
N GLU A 155 15.40 4.38 -9.87
CA GLU A 155 15.83 5.67 -10.43
C GLU A 155 14.66 6.65 -10.58
N LEU A 156 13.49 6.17 -11.01
CA LEU A 156 12.28 6.99 -11.13
C LEU A 156 11.78 7.45 -9.75
N GLN A 157 11.82 6.58 -8.75
CA GLN A 157 11.46 6.93 -7.37
C GLN A 157 12.40 7.99 -6.80
N ASN A 158 13.72 7.78 -6.94
CA ASN A 158 14.73 8.73 -6.50
C ASN A 158 14.60 10.08 -7.22
N PHE A 159 14.41 10.07 -8.55
CA PHE A 159 14.21 11.28 -9.35
C PHE A 159 12.97 12.07 -8.91
N THR A 160 11.85 11.38 -8.64
CA THR A 160 10.63 12.02 -8.14
C THR A 160 10.86 12.65 -6.77
N GLY A 161 11.61 11.96 -5.88
CA GLY A 161 12.03 12.50 -4.59
C GLY A 161 12.90 13.75 -4.73
N ASP A 162 13.90 13.73 -5.60
CA ASP A 162 14.76 14.89 -5.94
C ASP A 162 13.94 16.11 -6.39
N VAL A 163 12.98 15.88 -7.29
CA VAL A 163 12.10 16.93 -7.82
C VAL A 163 11.25 17.54 -6.71
N ILE A 164 10.63 16.71 -5.86
CA ILE A 164 9.79 17.20 -4.76
C ILE A 164 10.64 17.95 -3.73
N SER A 165 11.78 17.38 -3.31
CA SER A 165 12.68 18.00 -2.34
C SER A 165 13.14 19.39 -2.80
N ARG A 166 13.66 19.49 -4.03
CA ARG A 166 14.18 20.76 -4.54
C ARG A 166 13.07 21.77 -4.81
N ALA A 167 11.95 21.34 -5.37
CA ALA A 167 10.92 22.27 -5.81
C ALA A 167 9.95 22.71 -4.70
N ALA A 168 9.66 21.82 -3.73
CA ALA A 168 8.77 22.14 -2.62
C ALA A 168 9.51 22.67 -1.39
N PHE A 169 10.74 22.18 -1.12
CA PHE A 169 11.47 22.48 0.11
C PHE A 169 12.79 23.23 -0.12
N GLY A 170 13.24 23.35 -1.37
CA GLY A 170 14.56 23.95 -1.68
C GLY A 170 15.74 23.12 -1.17
N SER A 171 15.50 21.89 -0.74
CA SER A 171 16.50 20.96 -0.18
C SER A 171 16.89 19.88 -1.19
N SER A 172 17.89 19.06 -0.83
CA SER A 172 18.26 17.87 -1.59
C SER A 172 17.41 16.65 -1.21
N TYR A 173 17.29 15.66 -2.11
CA TYR A 173 16.65 14.37 -1.78
C TYR A 173 17.30 13.70 -0.58
N GLU A 174 18.62 13.77 -0.44
CA GLU A 174 19.37 13.19 0.67
C GLU A 174 18.86 13.65 2.05
N GLU A 175 18.47 14.92 2.18
CA GLU A 175 17.89 15.46 3.42
C GLU A 175 16.48 14.90 3.72
N GLY A 176 15.72 14.55 2.68
CA GLY A 176 14.36 14.02 2.77
C GLY A 176 14.23 12.51 2.61
N ARG A 177 15.32 11.80 2.31
CA ARG A 177 15.32 10.39 1.87
C ARG A 177 14.57 9.49 2.85
N ARG A 178 14.80 9.69 4.15
CA ARG A 178 14.13 8.91 5.20
C ARG A 178 12.60 9.07 5.18
N ILE A 179 12.10 10.25 4.82
CA ILE A 179 10.65 10.50 4.72
C ILE A 179 10.08 9.73 3.52
N PHE A 180 10.76 9.76 2.37
CA PHE A 180 10.32 9.04 1.18
C PHE A 180 10.37 7.52 1.35
N GLU A 181 11.41 6.99 2.00
CA GLU A 181 11.50 5.57 2.38
C GLU A 181 10.32 5.16 3.26
N LEU A 182 10.04 5.93 4.33
CA LEU A 182 8.90 5.66 5.21
C LEU A 182 7.55 5.76 4.48
N GLN A 183 7.41 6.70 3.54
CA GLN A 183 6.21 6.78 2.70
C GLN A 183 6.07 5.58 1.77
N ALA A 184 7.17 5.07 1.21
CA ALA A 184 7.17 3.87 0.39
C ALA A 184 6.80 2.63 1.23
N GLU A 185 7.34 2.49 2.44
CA GLU A 185 6.98 1.43 3.40
C GLU A 185 5.49 1.52 3.75
N ILE A 186 4.98 2.70 4.08
CA ILE A 186 3.54 2.91 4.37
C ILE A 186 2.68 2.57 3.15
N ALA A 187 3.07 2.98 1.95
CA ALA A 187 2.34 2.66 0.72
C ALA A 187 2.32 1.16 0.45
N GLU A 188 3.43 0.46 0.66
CA GLU A 188 3.51 -0.99 0.52
C GLU A 188 2.61 -1.68 1.56
N LEU A 189 2.65 -1.25 2.82
CA LEU A 189 1.76 -1.75 3.87
C LEU A 189 0.29 -1.54 3.50
N ILE A 190 -0.09 -0.37 2.97
CA ILE A 190 -1.47 -0.09 2.50
C ILE A 190 -1.86 -0.99 1.31
N ILE A 191 -0.95 -1.27 0.38
CA ILE A 191 -1.21 -2.15 -0.76
C ILE A 191 -1.32 -3.61 -0.31
N GLN A 192 -0.40 -4.08 0.54
CA GLN A 192 -0.44 -5.42 1.13
C GLN A 192 -1.70 -5.60 1.97
N THR A 193 -2.10 -4.56 2.69
CA THR A 193 -3.37 -4.46 3.42
C THR A 193 -4.55 -4.67 2.48
N GLY A 194 -4.63 -3.92 1.38
CA GLY A 194 -5.69 -4.07 0.40
C GLY A 194 -5.71 -5.44 -0.26
N LYS A 195 -4.53 -6.03 -0.55
CA LYS A 195 -4.41 -7.37 -1.14
C LYS A 195 -4.77 -8.49 -0.17
N THR A 196 -4.35 -8.40 1.08
CA THR A 196 -4.64 -9.41 2.11
C THR A 196 -6.06 -9.28 2.64
N ALA A 197 -6.68 -8.09 2.59
CA ALA A 197 -8.12 -7.92 2.81
C ALA A 197 -8.97 -8.79 1.86
N VAL A 198 -8.49 -9.04 0.65
CA VAL A 198 -9.15 -9.90 -0.35
C VAL A 198 -9.05 -11.40 0.01
N TYR A 199 -8.13 -11.81 0.87
CA TYR A 199 -7.85 -13.24 1.16
C TYR A 199 -7.92 -13.62 2.65
N VAL A 200 -7.90 -12.66 3.58
CA VAL A 200 -7.85 -12.89 5.03
C VAL A 200 -9.16 -12.43 5.69
N PRO A 201 -9.99 -13.36 6.18
CA PRO A 201 -11.22 -13.02 6.89
C PRO A 201 -10.96 -12.17 8.16
N GLY A 202 -11.64 -11.02 8.30
CA GLY A 202 -11.54 -10.15 9.48
C GLY A 202 -10.54 -8.99 9.36
N TYR A 203 -10.23 -8.55 8.14
CA TYR A 203 -9.16 -7.60 7.84
C TYR A 203 -9.41 -6.16 8.30
N ARG A 204 -10.67 -5.67 8.34
CA ARG A 204 -11.02 -4.33 8.87
C ARG A 204 -10.68 -4.14 10.37
N SER A 205 -10.18 -5.19 11.00
CA SER A 205 -9.81 -5.29 12.41
C SER A 205 -8.34 -5.09 12.71
N ALA A 206 -7.50 -5.23 11.69
CA ALA A 206 -6.06 -5.32 11.85
C ALA A 206 -5.46 -3.98 11.39
N PRO A 207 -4.87 -3.21 12.30
CA PRO A 207 -3.79 -2.34 11.89
C PRO A 207 -2.62 -3.24 11.45
N LEU A 208 -1.85 -2.79 10.47
CA LEU A 208 -0.47 -3.20 10.40
C LEU A 208 0.35 -2.23 11.26
#